data_AF-A0A938LRP3-F1
#
_entry.id   AF-A0A938LRP3-F1
#
_cell.length_a   1.000
_cell.length_b   1.000
_cell.length_c   1.000
_cell.angle_alpha   90.00
_cell.angle_beta   90.00
_cell.angle_gamma   90.00
#
_symmetry.space_group_name_H-M   'P 1'
#
loop_
_entity.id
_entity.type
_entity.pdbx_description
1 polymer ?
#
loop_
_entity_poly.entity_id
_entity_poly.type
_entity_poly.pdbx_seq_one_letter_code
_entity_poly.pdbx_strand_id
1 'polypeptide(L)'
;MANDKENVTRRKFLREGLWGACLAGAGTAAGLSVARNNRDNTVWQIDPFKCIACGNCATYCVLELSAVKCIQAYALCGYCDLCTGYLVPEPKALDTGAENELCPTGAIERTFVEDPYYEYSIDEALCNGCGKCVKGCMVFGNGSLFLQVRHDRCLNCNECAIAAACPAQAFQRVPADRPYLLKEVEPLE
;
A
#
# COMPACT_ATOMS: atom_id res chain seq x y z
N MET A 1 36.39 -29.66 56.38
CA MET A 1 35.86 -28.99 55.18
C MET A 1 35.10 -27.76 55.65
N ALA A 2 35.73 -26.60 55.62
CA ALA A 2 35.17 -25.36 56.17
C ALA A 2 34.01 -24.88 55.28
N ASN A 3 32.85 -24.72 55.89
CA ASN A 3 31.64 -24.21 55.25
C ASN A 3 31.62 -22.69 55.41
N ASP A 4 32.18 -21.97 54.44
CA ASP A 4 32.14 -20.51 54.41
C ASP A 4 30.71 -20.05 54.09
N LYS A 5 29.95 -19.71 55.13
CA LYS A 5 28.72 -18.94 54.97
C LYS A 5 29.11 -17.52 54.59
N GLU A 6 29.05 -17.21 53.30
CA GLU A 6 29.35 -15.89 52.76
C GLU A 6 28.41 -14.85 53.41
N ASN A 7 28.94 -14.08 54.35
CA ASN A 7 28.15 -13.07 55.06
C ASN A 7 27.82 -11.94 54.09
N VAL A 8 26.56 -11.85 53.67
CA VAL A 8 26.04 -10.75 52.85
C VAL A 8 26.22 -9.45 53.62
N THR A 9 27.26 -8.72 53.30
CA THR A 9 27.54 -7.41 53.89
C THR A 9 26.56 -6.38 53.31
N ARG A 10 26.12 -5.42 54.13
CA ARG A 10 25.22 -4.32 53.70
C ARG A 10 25.73 -3.63 52.42
N ARG A 11 27.05 -3.46 52.27
CA ARG A 11 27.66 -2.92 51.05
C ARG A 11 27.47 -3.82 49.82
N LYS A 12 27.61 -5.13 49.95
CA LYS A 12 27.40 -6.10 48.86
C LYS A 12 25.93 -6.08 48.40
N PHE A 13 24.99 -6.10 49.35
CA PHE A 13 23.56 -5.99 49.08
C PHE A 13 23.17 -4.67 48.39
N LEU A 14 23.66 -3.53 48.87
CA LEU A 14 23.39 -2.22 48.24
C LEU A 14 23.99 -2.13 46.84
N ARG A 15 25.19 -2.66 46.63
CA ARG A 15 25.86 -2.67 45.32
C ARG A 15 25.11 -3.56 44.33
N GLU A 16 24.77 -4.78 44.70
CA GLU A 16 24.05 -5.73 43.84
C GLU A 16 22.62 -5.24 43.56
N GLY A 17 21.93 -4.67 44.55
CA GLY A 17 20.63 -4.04 44.37
C GLY A 17 20.67 -2.84 43.43
N LEU A 18 21.69 -1.98 43.54
CA LEU A 18 21.90 -0.85 42.61
C LEU A 18 22.15 -1.36 41.19
N TRP A 19 23.00 -2.38 41.02
CA TRP A 19 23.27 -2.98 39.71
C TRP A 19 22.03 -3.64 39.10
N GLY A 20 21.25 -4.38 39.89
CA GLY A 20 19.99 -4.96 39.45
C GLY A 20 18.97 -3.91 39.01
N ALA A 21 18.84 -2.82 39.78
CA ALA A 21 17.98 -1.70 39.44
C ALA A 21 18.44 -0.97 38.17
N CYS A 22 19.75 -0.76 37.99
CA CYS A 22 20.31 -0.17 36.79
C CYS A 22 20.05 -1.04 35.55
N LEU A 23 20.26 -2.36 35.64
CA LEU A 23 20.00 -3.29 34.54
C LEU A 23 18.51 -3.35 34.18
N ALA A 24 17.63 -3.41 35.17
CA ALA A 24 16.18 -3.38 34.94
C ALA A 24 15.72 -2.04 34.34
N GLY A 25 16.26 -0.92 34.81
CA GLY A 25 15.98 0.41 34.27
C GLY A 25 16.46 0.57 32.83
N ALA A 26 17.69 0.14 32.52
CA ALA A 26 18.24 0.16 31.17
C ALA A 26 17.48 -0.76 30.22
N GLY A 27 17.14 -1.97 30.66
CA GLY A 27 16.34 -2.92 29.88
C GLY A 27 14.94 -2.37 29.56
N THR A 28 14.30 -1.73 30.54
CA THR A 28 12.99 -1.10 30.36
C THR A 28 13.06 0.09 29.39
N ALA A 29 14.08 0.95 29.54
CA ALA A 29 14.28 2.09 28.64
C ALA A 29 14.59 1.65 27.20
N ALA A 30 15.42 0.63 27.01
CA ALA A 30 15.72 0.04 25.72
C ALA A 30 14.46 -0.58 25.09
N GLY A 31 13.70 -1.37 25.85
CA GLY A 31 12.44 -1.97 25.39
C GLY A 31 11.41 -0.93 24.96
N LEU A 32 11.24 0.15 25.74
CA LEU A 32 10.36 1.28 25.40
C LEU A 32 10.82 2.01 24.14
N SER A 33 12.13 2.20 23.96
CA SER A 33 12.69 2.92 22.80
C SER A 33 12.48 2.13 21.51
N VAL A 34 12.70 0.81 21.53
CA VAL A 34 12.42 -0.08 20.39
C VAL A 34 10.92 -0.10 20.07
N ALA A 35 10.06 -0.20 21.08
CA ALA A 35 8.62 -0.21 20.88
C ALA A 35 8.10 1.12 20.28
N ARG A 36 8.68 2.27 20.65
CA ARG A 36 8.32 3.57 20.08
C ARG A 36 8.79 3.70 18.63
N ASN A 37 10.03 3.31 18.33
CA ASN A 37 10.57 3.34 16.98
C ASN A 37 9.71 2.53 15.98
N ASN A 38 9.13 1.41 16.43
CA ASN A 38 8.26 0.59 15.60
C ASN A 38 6.87 1.20 15.37
N ARG A 39 6.36 2.02 16.32
CA ARG A 39 5.10 2.77 16.15
C ARG A 39 5.25 3.93 15.17
N ASP A 40 6.46 4.47 15.04
CA ASP A 40 6.77 5.56 14.12
C ASP A 40 7.07 5.07 12.69
N ASN A 41 7.31 3.77 12.49
CA ASN A 41 7.60 3.17 11.18
C ASN A 41 6.32 2.96 10.36
N THR A 42 5.72 4.07 9.95
CA THR A 42 4.53 4.10 9.10
C THR A 42 4.88 4.60 7.70
N VAL A 43 4.08 4.21 6.73
CA VAL A 43 4.19 4.65 5.33
C VAL A 43 2.85 5.18 4.85
N TRP A 44 2.88 5.98 3.78
CA TRP A 44 1.66 6.48 3.15
C TRP A 44 1.04 5.41 2.25
N GLN A 45 -0.24 5.11 2.45
CA GLN A 45 -1.02 4.24 1.57
C GLN A 45 -2.37 4.87 1.22
N ILE A 46 -2.92 4.47 0.08
CA ILE A 46 -4.25 4.86 -0.40
C ILE A 46 -5.29 3.87 0.13
N ASP A 47 -6.32 4.40 0.79
CA ASP A 47 -7.58 3.71 1.06
C ASP A 47 -8.39 3.60 -0.25
N PRO A 48 -8.55 2.40 -0.82
CA PRO A 48 -9.20 2.22 -2.11
C PRO A 48 -10.73 2.45 -2.06
N PHE A 49 -11.33 2.51 -0.87
CA PHE A 49 -12.77 2.77 -0.69
C PHE A 49 -13.07 4.27 -0.57
N LYS A 50 -12.08 5.09 -0.20
CA LYS A 50 -12.19 6.56 -0.21
C LYS A 50 -11.71 7.20 -1.51
N CYS A 51 -10.83 6.53 -2.25
CA CYS A 51 -10.25 7.08 -3.46
C CYS A 51 -11.30 7.35 -4.55
N ILE A 52 -11.40 8.59 -5.01
CA ILE A 52 -12.31 9.00 -6.10
C ILE A 52 -11.64 9.06 -7.48
N ALA A 53 -10.42 8.52 -7.61
CA ALA A 53 -9.62 8.52 -8.85
C ALA A 53 -9.50 9.92 -9.51
N CYS A 54 -9.11 10.93 -8.71
CA CYS A 54 -9.05 12.33 -9.14
C CYS A 54 -7.93 12.68 -10.14
N GLY A 55 -6.95 11.80 -10.36
CA GLY A 55 -5.80 12.06 -11.24
C GLY A 55 -4.56 12.66 -10.57
N ASN A 56 -4.67 13.25 -9.37
CA ASN A 56 -3.55 13.93 -8.69
C ASN A 56 -2.35 13.00 -8.38
N CYS A 57 -2.57 11.69 -8.31
CA CYS A 57 -1.49 10.72 -8.08
C CYS A 57 -0.45 10.73 -9.23
N ALA A 58 -0.85 11.08 -10.44
CA ALA A 58 0.04 11.18 -11.59
C ALA A 58 0.83 12.49 -11.67
N THR A 59 0.39 13.54 -10.95
CA THR A 59 0.94 14.91 -11.11
C THR A 59 1.67 15.44 -9.88
N TYR A 60 1.27 15.01 -8.68
CA TYR A 60 1.86 15.48 -7.41
C TYR A 60 2.95 14.56 -6.86
N CYS A 61 3.26 13.45 -7.55
CA CYS A 61 4.40 12.63 -7.13
C CYS A 61 5.71 13.40 -7.35
N VAL A 62 6.64 13.29 -6.41
CA VAL A 62 7.98 13.85 -6.57
C VAL A 62 8.85 13.07 -7.56
N LEU A 63 8.45 11.83 -7.87
CA LEU A 63 9.06 11.02 -8.92
C LEU A 63 8.45 11.39 -10.27
N GLU A 64 9.28 11.40 -11.31
CA GLU A 64 8.84 11.62 -12.70
C GLU A 64 7.74 10.62 -13.10
N LEU A 65 7.99 9.33 -12.83
CA LEU A 65 6.96 8.30 -12.89
C LEU A 65 6.47 8.00 -11.48
N SER A 66 5.18 8.26 -11.24
CA SER A 66 4.58 8.13 -9.91
C SER A 66 4.85 6.77 -9.26
N ALA A 67 5.13 6.79 -7.95
CA ALA A 67 5.13 5.57 -7.13
C ALA A 67 3.73 4.97 -6.94
N VAL A 68 2.67 5.73 -7.24
CA VAL A 68 1.30 5.21 -7.22
C VAL A 68 1.05 4.45 -8.52
N LYS A 69 0.58 3.21 -8.41
CA LYS A 69 0.22 2.36 -9.55
C LYS A 69 -1.22 1.89 -9.42
N CYS A 70 -1.84 1.61 -10.56
CA CYS A 70 -3.04 0.78 -10.58
C CYS A 70 -2.64 -0.66 -10.25
N ILE A 71 -3.46 -1.32 -9.45
CA ILE A 71 -3.37 -2.73 -9.13
C ILE A 71 -4.69 -3.38 -9.54
N GLN A 72 -4.60 -4.63 -9.97
CA GLN A 72 -5.74 -5.47 -10.29
C GLN A 72 -5.96 -6.51 -9.19
N ALA A 73 -7.14 -6.52 -8.58
CA ALA A 73 -7.59 -7.63 -7.75
C ALA A 73 -8.36 -8.65 -8.62
N TYR A 74 -7.66 -9.70 -9.06
CA TYR A 74 -8.24 -10.75 -9.91
C TYR A 74 -9.45 -11.44 -9.28
N ALA A 75 -9.46 -11.61 -7.96
CA ALA A 75 -10.59 -12.20 -7.24
C ALA A 75 -11.90 -11.40 -7.35
N LEU A 76 -11.81 -10.09 -7.64
CA LEU A 76 -12.96 -9.21 -7.86
C LEU A 76 -13.26 -9.00 -9.35
N CYS A 77 -12.34 -9.38 -10.24
CA CYS A 77 -12.45 -9.09 -11.66
C CYS A 77 -13.62 -9.86 -12.31
N GLY A 78 -14.43 -9.16 -13.10
CA GLY A 78 -15.49 -9.79 -13.90
C GLY A 78 -15.02 -10.33 -15.26
N TYR A 79 -13.74 -10.15 -15.61
CA TYR A 79 -13.13 -10.54 -16.89
C TYR A 79 -13.94 -10.08 -18.12
N CYS A 80 -14.51 -8.88 -18.09
CA CYS A 80 -15.49 -8.42 -19.07
C CYS A 80 -14.87 -8.26 -20.47
N ASP A 81 -15.54 -8.68 -21.54
CA ASP A 81 -15.20 -8.28 -22.92
C ASP A 81 -15.25 -6.74 -23.08
N LEU A 82 -16.37 -6.12 -22.68
CA LEU A 82 -16.54 -4.67 -22.55
C LEU A 82 -16.14 -4.20 -21.14
N CYS A 83 -14.85 -4.01 -20.91
CA CYS A 83 -14.35 -3.45 -19.65
C CYS A 83 -14.24 -1.92 -19.73
N THR A 84 -15.09 -1.20 -18.99
CA THR A 84 -15.05 0.28 -18.91
C THR A 84 -13.81 0.82 -18.18
N GLY A 85 -13.03 -0.04 -17.53
CA GLY A 85 -11.70 0.31 -17.00
C GLY A 85 -10.61 0.27 -18.06
N TYR A 86 -10.82 -0.44 -19.16
CA TYR A 86 -9.87 -0.56 -20.27
C TYR A 86 -10.30 0.24 -21.49
N LEU A 87 -11.58 0.21 -21.85
CA LEU A 87 -12.14 0.86 -23.02
C LEU A 87 -12.71 2.24 -22.69
N VAL A 88 -12.65 3.15 -23.66
CA VAL A 88 -13.41 4.42 -23.61
C VAL A 88 -14.93 4.15 -23.63
N PRO A 89 -15.79 5.08 -23.18
CA PRO A 89 -17.24 4.84 -23.08
C PRO A 89 -17.94 4.41 -24.37
N GLU A 90 -17.47 4.87 -25.53
CA GLU A 90 -18.01 4.54 -26.85
C GLU A 90 -16.86 4.12 -27.78
N PRO A 91 -16.27 2.92 -27.57
CA PRO A 91 -15.15 2.46 -28.37
C PRO A 91 -15.64 2.09 -29.77
N LYS A 92 -14.79 2.27 -30.79
CA LYS A 92 -15.12 1.88 -32.16
C LYS A 92 -15.18 0.37 -32.33
N ALA A 93 -14.37 -0.34 -31.56
CA ALA A 93 -14.29 -1.80 -31.52
C ALA A 93 -13.85 -2.27 -30.12
N LEU A 94 -14.14 -3.53 -29.78
CA LEU A 94 -13.72 -4.18 -28.53
C LEU A 94 -12.37 -4.89 -28.70
N ASP A 95 -11.38 -4.14 -29.18
CA ASP A 95 -10.02 -4.63 -29.44
C ASP A 95 -8.98 -3.79 -28.68
N THR A 96 -7.70 -4.03 -28.98
CA THR A 96 -6.56 -3.36 -28.35
C THR A 96 -6.04 -2.18 -29.17
N GLY A 97 -6.87 -1.61 -30.04
CA GLY A 97 -6.55 -0.39 -30.77
C GLY A 97 -6.40 0.80 -29.81
N ALA A 98 -5.35 1.61 -29.98
CA ALA A 98 -5.05 2.72 -29.08
C ALA A 98 -6.19 3.76 -28.98
N GLU A 99 -7.01 3.90 -30.03
CA GLU A 99 -8.19 4.76 -30.03
C GLU A 99 -9.35 4.24 -29.16
N ASN A 100 -9.34 2.94 -28.84
CA ASN A 100 -10.33 2.29 -28.00
C ASN A 100 -9.89 2.29 -26.53
N GLU A 101 -8.58 2.39 -26.25
CA GLU A 101 -8.03 2.35 -24.89
C GLU A 101 -8.28 3.63 -24.08
N LEU A 102 -8.71 3.45 -22.84
CA LEU A 102 -8.90 4.50 -21.85
C LEU A 102 -7.59 4.93 -21.19
N CYS A 103 -6.64 4.00 -21.08
CA CYS A 103 -5.36 4.24 -20.43
C CYS A 103 -4.47 5.12 -21.32
N PRO A 104 -4.10 6.34 -20.89
CA PRO A 104 -3.38 7.27 -21.75
C PRO A 104 -1.92 6.86 -21.99
N THR A 105 -1.41 5.90 -21.21
CA THR A 105 -0.03 5.39 -21.32
C THR A 105 0.02 3.96 -21.85
N GLY A 106 -1.11 3.36 -22.24
CA GLY A 106 -1.15 1.97 -22.72
C GLY A 106 -0.72 0.95 -21.65
N ALA A 107 -0.88 1.28 -20.36
CA ALA A 107 -0.36 0.48 -19.25
C ALA A 107 -1.21 -0.73 -18.86
N ILE A 108 -2.24 -1.09 -19.65
CA ILE A 108 -3.14 -2.20 -19.34
C ILE A 108 -3.07 -3.16 -20.51
N GLU A 109 -2.68 -4.41 -20.25
CA GLU A 109 -2.70 -5.44 -21.28
C GLU A 109 -4.00 -6.22 -21.18
N ARG A 110 -4.65 -6.42 -22.33
CA ARG A 110 -5.88 -7.20 -22.45
C ARG A 110 -5.57 -8.54 -23.11
N THR A 111 -5.79 -9.62 -22.37
CA THR A 111 -5.51 -10.99 -22.83
C THR A 111 -6.80 -11.78 -22.96
N PHE A 112 -7.04 -12.39 -24.12
CA PHE A 112 -8.17 -13.30 -24.32
C PHE A 112 -7.99 -14.56 -23.47
N VAL A 113 -9.03 -14.95 -22.73
CA VAL A 113 -9.04 -16.18 -21.91
C VAL A 113 -9.93 -17.23 -22.58
N GLU A 114 -11.21 -16.94 -22.71
CA GLU A 114 -12.23 -17.73 -23.41
C GLU A 114 -13.39 -16.81 -23.79
N ASP A 115 -14.37 -17.24 -24.59
CA ASP A 115 -15.54 -16.37 -24.89
C ASP A 115 -16.52 -16.36 -23.71
N PRO A 116 -16.98 -15.21 -23.18
CA PRO A 116 -16.70 -13.81 -23.55
C PRO A 116 -15.70 -13.11 -22.58
N TYR A 117 -14.75 -13.85 -22.03
CA TYR A 117 -13.86 -13.43 -20.95
C TYR A 117 -12.46 -12.97 -21.39
N TYR A 118 -12.06 -11.81 -20.86
CA TYR A 118 -10.74 -11.22 -21.06
C TYR A 118 -10.11 -10.84 -19.72
N GLU A 119 -8.82 -11.14 -19.57
CA GLU A 119 -8.01 -10.73 -18.43
C GLU A 119 -7.34 -9.39 -18.70
N TYR A 120 -7.17 -8.61 -17.63
CA TYR A 120 -6.54 -7.30 -17.65
C TYR A 120 -5.36 -7.27 -16.67
N SER A 121 -4.14 -7.19 -17.19
CA SER A 121 -2.92 -7.03 -16.40
C SER A 121 -2.47 -5.57 -16.42
N ILE A 122 -1.65 -5.14 -15.46
CA ILE A 122 -1.10 -3.79 -15.40
C ILE A 122 0.41 -3.82 -15.62
N ASP A 123 0.87 -3.13 -16.66
CA ASP A 123 2.30 -2.80 -16.80
C ASP A 123 2.63 -1.58 -15.93
N GLU A 124 3.27 -1.84 -14.79
CA GLU A 124 3.68 -0.81 -13.84
C GLU A 124 4.79 0.11 -14.36
N ALA A 125 5.54 -0.30 -15.38
CA ALA A 125 6.55 0.55 -16.01
C ALA A 125 5.89 1.68 -16.83
N LEU A 126 4.70 1.44 -17.38
CA LEU A 126 3.92 2.43 -18.13
C LEU A 126 2.87 3.15 -17.26
N CYS A 127 2.41 2.52 -16.17
CA CYS A 127 1.36 3.09 -15.34
C CYS A 127 1.84 4.32 -14.58
N ASN A 128 1.25 5.48 -14.83
CA ASN A 128 1.55 6.73 -14.11
C ASN A 128 0.64 7.00 -12.89
N GLY A 129 -0.29 6.09 -12.58
CA GLY A 129 -1.20 6.25 -11.44
C GLY A 129 -2.34 7.24 -11.65
N CYS A 130 -2.70 7.61 -12.89
CA CYS A 130 -3.77 8.60 -13.15
C CYS A 130 -5.18 8.15 -12.72
N GLY A 131 -5.41 6.84 -12.55
CA GLY A 131 -6.67 6.30 -12.03
C GLY A 131 -7.86 6.36 -12.99
N LYS A 132 -7.70 6.72 -14.27
CA LYS A 132 -8.81 6.69 -15.25
C LYS A 132 -9.47 5.31 -15.34
N CYS A 133 -8.65 4.26 -15.39
CA CYS A 133 -9.11 2.87 -15.39
C CYS A 133 -9.82 2.46 -14.10
N VAL A 134 -9.35 2.94 -12.94
CA VAL A 134 -9.98 2.76 -11.63
C VAL A 134 -11.38 3.38 -11.63
N LYS A 135 -11.52 4.61 -12.14
CA LYS A 135 -12.82 5.29 -12.24
C LYS A 135 -13.78 4.51 -13.13
N GLY A 136 -13.34 4.07 -14.31
CA GLY A 136 -14.15 3.30 -15.23
C GLY A 136 -14.61 1.96 -14.64
N CYS A 137 -13.70 1.22 -14.02
CA CYS A 137 -13.97 -0.07 -13.38
C CYS A 137 -14.90 0.05 -12.16
N MET A 138 -14.83 1.16 -11.42
CA MET A 138 -15.66 1.39 -10.24
C MET A 138 -17.12 1.74 -10.59
N VAL A 139 -17.35 2.47 -11.68
CA VAL A 139 -18.71 2.96 -12.00
C VAL A 139 -19.58 1.88 -12.65
N PHE A 140 -19.00 1.06 -13.53
CA PHE A 140 -19.76 0.07 -14.31
C PHE A 140 -19.24 -1.37 -14.19
N GLY A 141 -18.11 -1.58 -13.52
CA GLY A 141 -17.55 -2.90 -13.26
C GLY A 141 -17.59 -3.26 -11.79
N ASN A 142 -16.84 -4.31 -11.43
CA ASN A 142 -16.76 -4.80 -10.06
C ASN A 142 -15.78 -3.99 -9.17
N GLY A 143 -15.14 -2.96 -9.72
CA GLY A 143 -14.15 -2.16 -8.99
C GLY A 143 -12.87 -2.91 -8.61
N SER A 144 -12.46 -3.91 -9.39
CA SER A 144 -11.24 -4.71 -9.22
C SER A 144 -9.94 -3.92 -9.44
N LEU A 145 -10.01 -2.86 -10.25
CA LEU A 145 -8.90 -1.90 -10.43
C LEU A 145 -8.93 -0.83 -9.34
N PHE A 146 -7.82 -0.61 -8.66
CA PHE A 146 -7.65 0.47 -7.67
C PHE A 146 -6.19 0.93 -7.57
N LEU A 147 -5.95 2.10 -6.94
CA LEU A 147 -4.61 2.65 -6.80
C LEU A 147 -3.96 2.21 -5.48
N GLN A 148 -2.67 1.89 -5.52
CA GLN A 148 -1.82 1.67 -4.34
C GLN A 148 -0.47 2.37 -4.53
N VAL A 149 0.14 2.79 -3.41
CA VAL A 149 1.53 3.24 -3.37
C VAL A 149 2.43 2.02 -3.41
N ARG A 150 3.33 1.97 -4.39
CA ARG A 150 4.35 0.93 -4.52
C ARG A 150 5.58 1.30 -3.68
N HIS A 151 5.74 0.62 -2.56
CA HIS A 151 6.78 0.94 -1.58
C HIS A 151 8.20 0.55 -2.04
N ASP A 152 8.32 -0.29 -3.07
CA ASP A 152 9.57 -0.54 -3.80
C ASP A 152 10.04 0.67 -4.61
N ARG A 153 9.14 1.62 -4.92
CA ARG A 153 9.41 2.83 -5.70
C ARG A 153 9.33 4.11 -4.89
N CYS A 154 8.41 4.15 -3.92
CA CYS A 154 8.21 5.30 -3.06
C CYS A 154 9.50 5.64 -2.30
N LEU A 155 9.89 6.91 -2.32
CA LEU A 155 11.05 7.39 -1.57
C LEU A 155 10.82 7.40 -0.05
N ASN A 156 9.60 7.12 0.40
CA ASN A 156 9.20 7.15 1.81
C ASN A 156 9.61 8.47 2.50
N CYS A 157 9.43 9.59 1.80
CA CYS A 157 9.82 10.94 2.26
C CYS A 157 9.06 11.43 3.50
N ASN A 158 8.11 10.65 4.03
CA ASN A 158 7.20 10.96 5.12
C ASN A 158 6.26 12.16 4.94
N GLU A 159 6.51 13.02 3.97
CA GLU A 159 5.66 14.14 3.57
C GLU A 159 5.21 13.96 2.11
N CYS A 160 4.09 13.24 1.92
CA CYS A 160 3.60 12.92 0.58
C CYS A 160 2.81 14.10 -0.01
N ALA A 161 3.35 14.74 -1.05
CA ALA A 161 2.67 15.82 -1.77
C ALA A 161 1.33 15.37 -2.39
N ILE A 162 1.23 14.11 -2.83
CA ILE A 162 -0.03 13.53 -3.33
C ILE A 162 -1.07 13.47 -2.21
N ALA A 163 -0.68 13.04 -1.01
CA ALA A 163 -1.59 12.94 0.13
C ALA A 163 -2.14 14.33 0.50
N ALA A 164 -1.28 15.34 0.56
CA ALA A 164 -1.68 16.73 0.81
C ALA A 164 -2.65 17.27 -0.26
N ALA A 165 -2.43 16.91 -1.53
CA ALA A 165 -3.27 17.33 -2.65
C ALA A 165 -4.51 16.44 -2.90
N CYS A 166 -4.73 15.38 -2.11
CA CYS A 166 -5.82 14.43 -2.35
C CYS A 166 -7.18 15.02 -1.92
N PRO A 167 -8.11 15.33 -2.85
CA PRO A 167 -9.39 15.96 -2.48
C PRO A 167 -10.29 15.04 -1.65
N ALA A 168 -10.15 13.72 -1.79
CA ALA A 168 -10.92 12.73 -1.04
C ALA A 168 -10.28 12.35 0.31
N GLN A 169 -9.10 12.90 0.63
CA GLN A 169 -8.34 12.53 1.82
C GLN A 169 -8.19 11.00 1.97
N ALA A 170 -7.95 10.33 0.83
CA ALA A 170 -7.88 8.87 0.76
C ALA A 170 -6.53 8.32 1.25
N PHE A 171 -5.52 9.16 1.43
CA PHE A 171 -4.22 8.74 1.93
C PHE A 171 -4.21 8.66 3.45
N GLN A 172 -3.65 7.58 3.99
CA GLN A 172 -3.47 7.38 5.43
C GLN A 172 -2.11 6.77 5.75
N ARG A 173 -1.70 6.91 7.01
CA ARG A 173 -0.48 6.29 7.54
C ARG A 173 -0.81 4.86 7.98
N VAL A 174 -0.07 3.90 7.44
CA VAL A 174 -0.21 2.46 7.78
C VAL A 174 1.13 1.90 8.24
N PRO A 175 1.16 0.83 9.06
CA PRO A 175 2.40 0.16 9.44
C PRO A 175 3.21 -0.31 8.22
N ALA A 176 4.52 -0.08 8.22
CA ALA A 176 5.38 -0.45 7.08
C ALA A 176 5.48 -1.97 6.85
N ASP A 177 5.22 -2.79 7.87
CA ASP A 177 5.19 -4.25 7.78
C ASP A 177 3.90 -4.80 7.17
N ARG A 178 2.84 -3.98 7.10
CA ARG A 178 1.56 -4.30 6.46
C ARG A 178 1.05 -3.09 5.66
N PRO A 179 1.77 -2.70 4.60
CA PRO A 179 1.58 -1.39 4.01
C PRO A 179 0.46 -1.32 2.97
N TYR A 180 -0.13 -2.45 2.58
CA TYR A 180 -1.14 -2.51 1.50
C TYR A 180 -2.55 -2.62 2.05
N LEU A 181 -3.45 -1.85 1.44
CA LEU A 181 -4.89 -1.86 1.72
C LEU A 181 -5.59 -2.38 0.47
N LEU A 182 -5.65 -3.71 0.34
CA LEU A 182 -6.20 -4.37 -0.83
C LEU A 182 -7.71 -4.51 -0.69
N LYS A 183 -8.41 -4.49 -1.83
CA LYS A 183 -9.80 -4.93 -1.88
C LYS A 183 -9.83 -6.45 -1.93
N GLU A 184 -10.60 -7.06 -1.05
CA GLU A 184 -10.79 -8.51 -0.96
C GLU A 184 -12.27 -8.84 -1.18
N VAL A 185 -12.54 -10.07 -1.60
CA VAL A 185 -13.89 -10.64 -1.56
C VAL A 185 -14.07 -11.17 -0.13
N GLU A 186 -15.13 -10.79 0.58
CA GLU A 186 -15.48 -11.47 1.83
C GLU A 186 -15.59 -12.98 1.54
N PRO A 187 -14.96 -13.85 2.34
CA PRO A 187 -15.12 -15.29 2.16
C PRO A 187 -16.62 -15.63 2.23
N LEU A 188 -17.12 -16.39 1.25
CA LEU A 188 -18.45 -16.98 1.33
C LEU A 188 -18.48 -17.86 2.59
N GLU A 189 -19.26 -17.46 3.60
CA GLU A 189 -19.60 -18.30 4.76
C GLU A 189 -20.50 -19.47 4.36
#